data_AF-A0A3D4YYW0-F1
#
_entry.id   AF-A0A3D4YYW0-F1
#
_cell.length_a   1.000
_cell.length_b   1.000
_cell.length_c   1.000
_cell.angle_alpha   90.00
_cell.angle_beta   90.00
_cell.angle_gamma   90.00
#
_symmetry.space_group_name_H-M   'P 1'
#
loop_
_entity.id
_entity.type
_entity.pdbx_description
1 polymer ?
#
loop_
_entity_poly.entity_id
_entity_poly.type
_entity_poly.pdbx_seq_one_letter_code
_entity_poly.pdbx_strand_id
1 'polypeptide(L)'
;MRPTLIFLGILFGLFFITLTLPSAYSKDDKPTTETFMEPREGKSRLAYCFTPGEGCGEKAANAWCKVKGFKGAKEWKVHHQTEGKVRVTRYIGTEGTCRTRDCDTFESITCRMGPPTFF
;
A
#
# COMPACT_ATOMS: atom_id res chain seq x y z
N MET A 1 22.45 -45.25 -10.47
CA MET A 1 22.96 -45.50 -11.83
C MET A 1 23.73 -44.27 -12.26
N ARG A 2 25.02 -44.44 -12.57
CA ARG A 2 25.97 -43.37 -12.92
C ARG A 2 25.80 -42.97 -14.39
N PRO A 3 26.08 -41.71 -14.75
CA PRO A 3 26.87 -41.44 -15.93
C PRO A 3 28.21 -40.80 -15.53
N THR A 4 29.22 -41.29 -16.21
CA THR A 4 30.66 -41.14 -16.05
C THR A 4 31.22 -39.91 -16.79
N LEU A 5 32.26 -39.30 -16.20
CA LEU A 5 33.48 -38.77 -16.84
C LEU A 5 33.34 -37.81 -18.04
N ILE A 6 33.68 -36.52 -17.84
CA ILE A 6 34.74 -35.82 -18.62
C ILE A 6 35.41 -34.79 -17.69
N PHE A 7 36.53 -35.18 -17.07
CA PHE A 7 37.55 -34.27 -16.55
C PHE A 7 38.65 -34.20 -17.62
N LEU A 8 38.69 -33.14 -18.42
CA LEU A 8 39.89 -32.76 -19.15
C LEU A 8 39.77 -31.29 -19.59
N GLY A 9 40.68 -30.44 -19.12
CA GLY A 9 40.78 -29.06 -19.61
C GLY A 9 40.94 -27.99 -18.53
N ILE A 10 41.77 -28.23 -17.52
CA ILE A 10 42.42 -27.13 -16.80
C ILE A 10 43.57 -26.67 -17.71
N LEU A 11 43.72 -25.35 -17.90
CA LEU A 11 44.78 -24.61 -18.63
C LEU A 11 44.34 -23.91 -19.94
N PHE A 12 43.34 -23.03 -19.88
CA PHE A 12 43.28 -21.88 -20.80
C PHE A 12 42.66 -20.65 -20.11
N GLY A 13 43.53 -19.73 -19.67
CA GLY A 13 43.30 -18.29 -19.72
C GLY A 13 42.15 -17.68 -18.90
N LEU A 14 42.42 -17.38 -17.63
CA LEU A 14 42.37 -16.03 -16.99
C LEU A 14 41.54 -14.88 -17.62
N PHE A 15 40.37 -15.06 -18.25
CA PHE A 15 39.62 -13.91 -18.80
C PHE A 15 38.10 -14.07 -18.92
N PHE A 16 37.42 -14.65 -17.91
CA PHE A 16 35.98 -14.43 -17.70
C PHE A 16 35.67 -14.28 -16.20
N ILE A 17 36.47 -13.46 -15.50
CA ILE A 17 35.99 -12.78 -14.28
C ILE A 17 35.09 -11.62 -14.76
N THR A 18 34.00 -11.92 -15.46
CA THR A 18 32.96 -10.93 -15.69
C THR A 18 32.19 -10.82 -14.39
N LEU A 19 32.63 -9.87 -13.56
CA LEU A 19 31.83 -9.14 -12.57
C LEU A 19 30.51 -9.84 -12.23
N THR A 20 30.57 -10.95 -11.50
CA THR A 20 29.41 -11.40 -10.75
C THR A 20 29.34 -10.45 -9.56
N LEU A 21 28.75 -9.28 -9.80
CA LEU A 21 28.13 -8.52 -8.72
C LEU A 21 27.32 -9.55 -7.93
N PRO A 22 27.63 -9.84 -6.66
CA PRO A 22 26.64 -10.48 -5.82
C PRO A 22 25.52 -9.44 -5.75
N SER A 23 24.52 -9.61 -6.61
CA SER A 23 23.27 -8.91 -6.46
C SER A 23 22.73 -9.41 -5.13
N ALA A 24 23.03 -8.67 -4.06
CA ALA A 24 22.29 -8.71 -2.82
C ALA A 24 20.90 -8.14 -3.11
N TYR A 25 20.19 -8.75 -4.06
CA TYR A 25 18.77 -8.63 -4.20
C TYR A 25 18.20 -9.47 -3.06
N SER A 26 18.11 -8.85 -1.89
CA SER A 26 17.39 -9.40 -0.74
C SER A 26 15.99 -9.72 -1.22
N LYS A 27 15.71 -11.02 -1.33
CA LYS A 27 14.49 -11.53 -1.97
C LYS A 27 13.23 -11.24 -1.18
N ASP A 28 13.35 -10.76 0.06
CA ASP A 28 12.23 -10.65 0.99
C ASP A 28 12.30 -9.38 1.85
N ASP A 29 11.85 -8.27 1.29
CA ASP A 29 11.19 -7.22 2.07
C ASP A 29 9.97 -6.74 1.25
N LYS A 30 9.02 -7.67 1.03
CA LYS A 30 7.73 -7.27 0.47
C LYS A 30 7.12 -6.32 1.51
N PRO A 31 6.79 -5.06 1.16
CA PRO A 31 6.17 -4.15 2.11
C PRO A 31 4.94 -4.85 2.69
N THR A 32 4.92 -5.03 4.01
CA THR A 32 3.77 -5.59 4.70
C THR A 32 2.61 -4.65 4.46
N THR A 33 1.55 -5.17 3.85
CA THR A 33 0.35 -4.40 3.51
C THR A 33 -0.81 -4.89 4.33
N GLU A 34 -1.62 -3.97 4.85
CA GLU A 34 -2.85 -4.29 5.57
C GLU A 34 -4.04 -3.64 4.88
N THR A 35 -5.10 -4.41 4.66
CA THR A 35 -6.32 -3.93 4.01
C THR A 35 -7.43 -3.74 5.03
N PHE A 36 -7.96 -2.53 5.08
CA PHE A 36 -9.07 -2.13 5.93
C PHE A 36 -10.34 -2.06 5.10
N MET A 37 -11.31 -2.88 5.44
CA MET A 37 -12.66 -2.81 4.88
C MET A 37 -13.45 -1.73 5.61
N GLU A 38 -14.23 -0.95 4.86
CA GLU A 38 -15.14 0.05 5.38
C GLU A 38 -14.49 1.03 6.39
N PRO A 39 -13.35 1.66 6.04
CA PRO A 39 -12.56 2.43 6.99
C PRO A 39 -13.36 3.57 7.62
N ARG A 40 -13.03 3.82 8.90
CA ARG A 40 -13.72 4.79 9.76
C ARG A 40 -12.76 5.81 10.31
N GLU A 41 -13.27 7.02 10.47
CA GLU A 41 -12.64 8.10 11.21
C GLU A 41 -13.52 8.44 12.41
N GLY A 42 -13.01 8.15 13.61
CA GLY A 42 -13.83 8.08 14.82
C GLY A 42 -15.00 7.08 14.66
N LYS A 43 -16.23 7.56 14.90
CA LYS A 43 -17.45 6.74 14.82
C LYS A 43 -18.05 6.66 13.41
N SER A 44 -17.64 7.54 12.50
CA SER A 44 -18.23 7.71 11.17
C SER A 44 -17.40 7.03 10.07
N ARG A 45 -18.05 6.73 8.94
CA ARG A 45 -17.32 6.27 7.74
C ARG A 45 -16.40 7.38 7.25
N LEU A 46 -15.20 6.99 6.82
CA LEU A 46 -14.24 7.90 6.24
C LEU A 46 -14.78 8.43 4.91
N ALA A 47 -14.81 9.76 4.77
CA ALA A 47 -15.17 10.42 3.52
C ALA A 47 -14.10 10.15 2.46
N TYR A 48 -14.51 9.99 1.19
CA TYR A 48 -13.59 9.75 0.09
C TYR A 48 -12.64 10.94 -0.19
N CYS A 49 -13.08 12.16 0.15
CA CYS A 49 -12.29 13.37 0.01
C CYS A 49 -11.55 13.77 1.30
N PHE A 50 -10.40 14.44 1.14
CA PHE A 50 -9.57 14.87 2.25
C PHE A 50 -10.22 16.06 2.98
N THR A 51 -10.72 17.01 2.21
CA THR A 51 -11.59 18.14 2.60
C THR A 51 -12.85 18.10 1.73
N PRO A 52 -13.89 18.93 1.98
CA PRO A 52 -15.06 18.98 1.12
C PRO A 52 -14.67 19.27 -0.34
N GLY A 53 -14.92 18.32 -1.25
CA GLY A 53 -14.68 18.48 -2.69
C GLY A 53 -13.21 18.42 -3.15
N GLU A 54 -12.23 18.29 -2.24
CA GLU A 54 -10.81 18.30 -2.64
C GLU A 54 -10.02 17.12 -2.06
N GLY A 55 -8.99 16.72 -2.80
CA GLY A 55 -8.07 15.68 -2.35
C GLY A 55 -8.72 14.31 -2.22
N CYS A 56 -9.58 13.96 -3.16
CA CYS A 56 -10.32 12.70 -3.16
C CYS A 56 -9.47 11.51 -3.55
N GLY A 57 -9.77 10.34 -2.98
CA GLY A 57 -9.01 9.11 -3.20
C GLY A 57 -7.66 9.13 -2.50
N GLU A 58 -6.58 9.29 -3.28
CA GLU A 58 -5.21 9.07 -2.80
C GLU A 58 -4.85 9.92 -1.58
N LYS A 59 -5.11 11.22 -1.63
CA LYS A 59 -4.71 12.14 -0.56
C LYS A 59 -5.41 11.80 0.76
N ALA A 60 -6.70 11.52 0.72
CA ALA A 60 -7.47 11.09 1.88
C ALA A 60 -7.01 9.71 2.39
N ALA A 61 -6.82 8.73 1.50
CA ALA A 61 -6.36 7.39 1.86
C ALA A 61 -4.96 7.41 2.50
N ASN A 62 -4.04 8.18 1.94
CA ASN A 62 -2.68 8.35 2.47
C ASN A 62 -2.70 8.98 3.86
N ALA A 63 -3.49 10.05 4.05
CA ALA A 63 -3.62 10.71 5.35
C ALA A 63 -4.17 9.75 6.41
N TRP A 64 -5.21 8.99 6.07
CA TRP A 64 -5.80 8.02 6.98
C TRP A 64 -4.83 6.89 7.35
N CYS A 65 -4.11 6.32 6.38
CA CYS A 65 -3.09 5.31 6.65
C CYS A 65 -1.98 5.85 7.58
N LYS A 66 -1.57 7.11 7.42
CA LYS A 66 -0.58 7.74 8.31
C LYS A 66 -1.09 7.87 9.74
N VAL A 67 -2.35 8.23 9.93
CA VAL A 67 -2.99 8.26 11.26
C VAL A 67 -3.02 6.86 11.89
N LYS A 68 -3.10 5.80 11.08
CA LYS A 68 -3.01 4.41 11.54
C LYS A 68 -1.58 3.90 11.77
N GLY A 69 -0.55 4.74 11.59
CA GLY A 69 0.85 4.37 11.79
C GLY A 69 1.54 3.74 10.58
N PHE A 70 0.89 3.74 9.41
CA PHE A 70 1.47 3.24 8.16
C PHE A 70 2.19 4.37 7.40
N LYS A 71 3.04 4.00 6.45
CA LYS A 71 3.74 5.01 5.61
C LYS A 71 2.81 5.71 4.62
N GLY A 72 1.70 5.07 4.26
CA GLY A 72 0.69 5.60 3.34
C GLY A 72 -0.22 4.50 2.80
N ALA A 73 -1.09 4.87 1.89
CA ALA A 73 -1.92 3.96 1.12
C ALA A 73 -1.12 3.38 -0.06
N LYS A 74 -1.43 2.13 -0.39
CA LYS A 74 -0.97 1.43 -1.60
C LYS A 74 -2.09 1.39 -2.63
N GLU A 75 -3.30 1.05 -2.19
CA GLU A 75 -4.48 0.88 -3.02
C GLU A 75 -5.73 1.31 -2.23
N TRP A 76 -6.78 1.73 -2.92
CA TRP A 76 -8.07 2.04 -2.32
C TRP A 76 -9.21 1.83 -3.33
N LYS A 77 -10.40 1.51 -2.83
CA LYS A 77 -11.62 1.40 -3.62
C LYS A 77 -12.67 2.36 -3.08
N VAL A 78 -13.35 3.05 -4.00
CA VAL A 78 -14.45 3.94 -3.67
C VAL A 78 -15.74 3.14 -3.57
N HIS A 79 -16.54 3.45 -2.55
CA HIS A 79 -17.93 3.05 -2.46
C HIS A 79 -18.77 4.30 -2.73
N HIS A 80 -19.30 4.37 -3.96
CA HIS A 80 -20.20 5.44 -4.35
C HIS A 80 -21.51 5.30 -3.58
N GLN A 81 -21.92 6.35 -2.86
CA GLN A 81 -23.20 6.32 -2.18
C GLN A 81 -24.31 6.73 -3.15
N THR A 82 -24.86 5.75 -3.86
CA THR A 82 -26.07 5.94 -4.66
C THR A 82 -27.28 5.76 -3.76
N GLU A 83 -28.07 6.82 -3.62
CA GLU A 83 -29.44 6.91 -3.07
C GLU A 83 -29.88 5.84 -2.05
N GLY A 84 -30.05 6.23 -0.78
CA GLY A 84 -30.84 5.41 0.15
C GLY A 84 -30.86 5.88 1.60
N LYS A 85 -29.76 6.42 2.12
CA LYS A 85 -29.69 7.03 3.47
C LYS A 85 -28.62 8.12 3.49
N VAL A 86 -28.94 9.31 4.00
CA VAL A 86 -27.93 10.32 4.31
C VAL A 86 -27.03 9.74 5.41
N ARG A 87 -25.81 9.32 5.05
CA ARG A 87 -24.82 8.83 6.01
C ARG A 87 -23.86 9.97 6.34
N VAL A 88 -23.67 10.23 7.62
CA VAL A 88 -22.66 11.18 8.08
C VAL A 88 -21.28 10.56 7.88
N THR A 89 -20.50 11.10 6.95
CA THR A 89 -19.08 10.73 6.74
C THR A 89 -18.17 11.81 7.29
N ARG A 90 -16.93 11.43 7.63
CA ARG A 90 -15.97 12.31 8.28
C ARG A 90 -14.76 12.53 7.39
N TYR A 91 -14.42 13.80 7.13
CA TYR A 91 -13.23 14.18 6.39
C TYR A 91 -11.97 14.02 7.25
N ILE A 92 -10.88 13.48 6.70
CA ILE A 92 -9.63 13.30 7.46
C ILE A 92 -8.80 14.59 7.55
N GLY A 93 -9.01 15.55 6.65
CA GLY A 93 -8.22 16.78 6.55
C GLY A 93 -8.81 17.99 7.27
N THR A 94 -10.00 17.88 7.86
CA THR A 94 -10.67 18.95 8.62
C THR A 94 -11.41 18.36 9.81
N GLU A 95 -12.11 19.17 10.61
CA GLU A 95 -13.10 18.72 11.61
C GLU A 95 -14.51 18.49 11.04
N GLY A 96 -14.73 18.80 9.76
CA GLY A 96 -16.05 18.77 9.12
C GLY A 96 -16.62 17.38 8.82
N THR A 97 -17.93 17.31 8.60
CA THR A 97 -18.64 16.09 8.17
C THR A 97 -19.38 16.31 6.86
N CYS A 98 -19.48 15.28 6.03
CA CYS A 98 -20.36 15.29 4.86
C CYS A 98 -21.73 14.74 5.28
N ARG A 99 -22.81 15.46 4.92
CA ARG A 99 -24.20 15.10 5.25
C ARG A 99 -25.14 15.23 4.05
N THR A 100 -24.60 15.32 2.85
CA THR A 100 -25.37 15.35 1.60
C THR A 100 -25.56 13.92 1.07
N ARG A 101 -26.23 13.77 -0.09
CA ARG A 101 -26.37 12.46 -0.75
C ARG A 101 -25.06 12.01 -1.40
N ASP A 102 -24.25 12.97 -1.86
CA ASP A 102 -23.00 12.73 -2.59
C ASP A 102 -21.79 12.57 -1.65
N CYS A 103 -21.96 11.81 -0.57
CA CYS A 103 -20.92 11.57 0.42
C CYS A 103 -20.27 10.20 0.16
N ASP A 104 -19.47 10.12 -0.89
CA ASP A 104 -18.72 8.92 -1.20
C ASP A 104 -17.80 8.53 -0.04
N THR A 105 -17.59 7.23 0.10
CA THR A 105 -16.74 6.64 1.13
C THR A 105 -15.74 5.71 0.49
N PHE A 106 -14.78 5.24 1.27
CA PHE A 106 -13.96 4.11 0.85
C PHE A 106 -14.67 2.79 1.13
N GLU A 107 -14.72 1.92 0.13
CA GLU A 107 -15.05 0.50 0.32
C GLU A 107 -13.91 -0.19 1.06
N SER A 108 -12.67 0.05 0.62
CA SER A 108 -11.46 -0.48 1.24
C SER A 108 -10.26 0.45 1.04
N ILE A 109 -9.31 0.38 1.96
CA ILE A 109 -7.99 0.99 1.86
C ILE A 109 -6.93 -0.04 2.22
N THR A 110 -5.95 -0.24 1.36
CA THR A 110 -4.75 -1.03 1.65
C THR A 110 -3.61 -0.09 2.03
N CYS A 111 -3.16 -0.14 3.27
CA CYS A 111 -2.02 0.62 3.77
C CYS A 111 -0.72 -0.18 3.64
N ARG A 112 0.42 0.51 3.49
CA ARG A 112 1.77 -0.08 3.45
C ARG A 112 2.55 0.23 4.72
N MET A 113 3.04 -0.80 5.39
CA MET A 113 4.01 -0.67 6.48
C MET A 113 5.37 -0.28 5.89
N GLY A 114 6.17 0.42 6.69
CA GLY A 114 7.60 0.49 6.40
C GLY A 114 8.28 -0.84 6.67
N PRO A 115 9.51 -1.05 6.16
CA PRO A 115 10.42 -2.02 6.76
C PRO A 115 10.38 -1.88 8.28
N PRO A 116 10.32 -2.99 9.03
CA PRO A 116 10.38 -2.96 10.47
C PRO A 116 11.69 -2.26 10.89
N THR A 117 11.58 -1.10 11.53
CA THR A 117 12.73 -0.42 12.12
C THR A 117 13.00 -1.06 13.47
N PHE A 118 13.97 -1.98 13.51
CA PHE A 118 14.54 -2.46 14.76
C PHE A 118 15.49 -1.38 15.28
N PHE A 119 15.17 -0.81 16.45
CA PHE A 119 16.03 0.11 17.19
C PHE A 119 16.97 -0.66 18.12
#